data_AF-A0A3N4K364-F1
#
_entry.id   AF-A0A3N4K364-F1
#
_cell.length_a   1.000
_cell.length_b   1.000
_cell.length_c   1.000
_cell.angle_alpha   90.00
_cell.angle_beta   90.00
_cell.angle_gamma   90.00
#
_symmetry.space_group_name_H-M   'P 1'
#
loop_
_entity.id
_entity.type
_entity.pdbx_description
1 polymer ?
#
loop_
_entity_poly.entity_id
_entity_poly.type
_entity_poly.pdbx_seq_one_letter_code
_entity_poly.pdbx_strand_id
1 'polypeptide(L)'
;MTSSGTGEFLVMAHVDSVGINLWTNRTLFRHVPTRHLDEKDIVDMTAPSASGEGGVSVIDAALNPEDDDDEQDDSTGTYTTVDQLSNNMLTMSLVARTRWQTLLNLDVIKQRNKPKEAPKAPETSPFFLSPLCVKSVPFAPAAKDITNGTNSTQPTEGQSLKAE
;
A
#
# COMPACT_ATOMS: atom_id res chain seq x y z
N MET A 1 26.96 -20.33 -26.30
CA MET A 1 25.83 -19.61 -25.68
C MET A 1 24.55 -20.00 -26.41
N THR A 2 23.51 -20.42 -25.70
CA THR A 2 22.20 -20.76 -26.30
C THR A 2 21.08 -20.26 -25.40
N SER A 3 19.97 -19.82 -25.98
CA SER A 3 18.78 -19.33 -25.25
C SER A 3 17.63 -20.33 -25.34
N SER A 4 16.77 -20.39 -24.32
CA SER A 4 15.53 -21.15 -24.40
C SER A 4 14.59 -20.55 -25.45
N GLY A 5 13.72 -21.38 -26.04
CA GLY A 5 12.72 -20.90 -27.00
C GLY A 5 11.70 -19.92 -26.41
N THR A 6 11.55 -19.91 -25.08
CA THR A 6 10.71 -18.99 -24.31
C THR A 6 11.41 -17.71 -23.87
N GLY A 7 12.75 -17.63 -23.97
CA GLY A 7 13.53 -16.46 -23.54
C GLY A 7 13.73 -16.34 -22.01
N GLU A 8 13.38 -17.37 -21.25
CA GLU A 8 13.51 -17.41 -19.78
C GLU A 8 14.92 -17.74 -19.31
N PHE A 9 15.60 -18.62 -20.05
CA PHE A 9 16.90 -19.15 -19.67
C PHE A 9 17.95 -18.89 -20.75
N LEU A 10 19.13 -18.53 -20.28
CA LEU A 10 20.32 -18.38 -21.09
C LEU A 10 21.39 -19.35 -20.57
N VAL A 11 21.92 -20.18 -21.46
CA VAL A 11 22.94 -21.18 -21.12
C VAL A 11 24.27 -20.78 -21.74
N MET A 12 25.30 -20.68 -20.89
CA MET A 12 26.66 -20.30 -21.24
C MET A 12 27.62 -21.44 -20.89
N ALA A 13 28.61 -21.67 -21.76
CA ALA A 13 29.71 -22.60 -21.51
C ALA A 13 31.02 -21.81 -21.68
N HIS A 14 31.88 -21.84 -20.67
CA HIS A 14 33.15 -21.11 -20.64
C HIS A 14 34.31 -22.05 -20.95
N VAL A 15 35.39 -21.50 -21.52
CA VAL A 15 36.56 -22.29 -21.96
C VAL A 15 37.26 -23.01 -20.80
N ASP A 16 37.29 -22.39 -19.61
CA ASP A 16 38.06 -22.88 -18.46
C ASP A 16 37.18 -23.48 -17.34
N SER A 17 35.93 -23.87 -17.63
CA SER A 17 35.02 -24.48 -16.64
C SER A 17 34.38 -25.76 -17.15
N VAL A 18 34.41 -26.81 -16.33
CA VAL A 18 33.71 -28.08 -16.59
C VAL A 18 32.29 -27.96 -16.07
N GLY A 19 31.39 -27.43 -16.90
CA GLY A 19 29.98 -27.26 -16.55
C GLY A 19 29.22 -26.33 -17.50
N ILE A 20 27.93 -26.15 -17.25
CA ILE A 20 27.10 -25.15 -17.91
C ILE A 20 26.63 -24.12 -16.88
N ASN A 21 26.72 -22.84 -17.24
CA ASN A 21 26.19 -21.74 -16.45
C ASN A 21 24.78 -21.41 -16.94
N LEU A 22 23.81 -21.48 -16.03
CA LEU A 22 22.41 -21.15 -16.30
C LEU A 22 22.10 -19.76 -15.75
N TRP A 23 21.60 -18.89 -16.62
CA TRP A 23 21.22 -17.53 -16.29
C TRP A 23 19.71 -17.37 -16.51
N THR A 24 19.04 -16.69 -15.58
CA THR A 24 17.61 -16.35 -15.71
C THR A 24 17.46 -14.91 -16.19
N ASN A 25 16.51 -14.68 -17.10
CA ASN A 25 16.27 -13.35 -17.62
C ASN A 25 15.50 -12.47 -16.60
N ARG A 26 16.15 -11.43 -16.05
CA ARG A 26 15.53 -10.49 -15.10
C ARG A 26 14.42 -9.65 -15.74
N THR A 27 14.47 -9.39 -17.05
CA THR A 27 13.47 -8.54 -17.75
C THR A 27 12.06 -9.13 -17.76
N LEU A 28 11.92 -10.41 -17.40
CA LEU A 28 10.60 -11.07 -17.30
C LEU A 28 9.91 -10.80 -15.96
N PHE A 29 10.66 -10.47 -14.91
CA PHE A 29 10.13 -10.30 -13.55
C PHE A 29 10.09 -8.85 -13.12
N ARG A 30 10.94 -8.02 -13.70
CA ARG A 30 11.05 -6.60 -13.41
C ARG A 30 11.35 -5.81 -14.67
N HIS A 31 11.04 -4.53 -14.63
CA HIS A 31 11.53 -3.61 -15.63
C HIS A 31 13.06 -3.47 -15.52
N VAL A 32 13.75 -3.50 -16.66
CA VAL A 32 15.20 -3.24 -16.74
C VAL A 32 15.40 -2.18 -17.83
N PRO A 33 15.94 -0.99 -17.49
CA PRO A 33 16.13 0.09 -18.46
C PRO A 33 17.14 -0.30 -19.54
N THR A 34 16.81 -0.04 -20.80
CA THR A 34 17.72 -0.29 -21.95
C THR A 34 18.59 0.94 -22.23
N ARG A 35 19.25 1.45 -21.20
CA ARG A 35 20.18 2.58 -21.32
C ARG A 35 21.56 2.11 -21.81
N HIS A 36 22.33 3.05 -22.36
CA HIS A 36 23.74 2.81 -22.63
C HIS A 36 24.48 2.60 -21.30
N LEU A 37 25.30 1.55 -21.22
CA LEU A 37 26.11 1.24 -20.05
C LEU A 37 27.48 1.92 -20.21
N ASP A 38 27.90 2.65 -19.18
CA ASP A 38 29.25 3.21 -19.09
C ASP A 38 30.16 2.22 -18.32
N GLU A 39 31.48 2.36 -18.44
CA GLU A 39 32.43 1.39 -17.82
C GLU A 39 32.29 1.31 -16.30
N LYS A 40 31.82 2.39 -15.66
CA LYS A 40 31.50 2.45 -14.22
C LYS A 40 30.31 1.59 -13.80
N ASP A 41 29.41 1.26 -14.73
CA ASP A 41 28.21 0.46 -14.48
C ASP A 41 28.49 -1.05 -14.59
N ILE A 42 29.69 -1.43 -15.03
CA ILE A 42 30.07 -2.83 -15.24
C ILE A 42 30.50 -3.42 -13.90
N VAL A 43 29.67 -4.30 -13.35
CA VAL A 43 29.98 -5.07 -12.14
C VAL A 43 30.58 -6.42 -12.56
N ASP A 44 31.73 -6.77 -11.97
CA ASP A 44 32.31 -8.10 -12.12
C ASP A 44 31.51 -9.10 -11.29
N MET A 45 30.89 -10.07 -11.97
CA MET A 45 30.04 -11.06 -11.35
C MET A 45 30.75 -12.41 -11.37
N THR A 46 30.94 -13.00 -10.18
CA THR A 46 31.54 -14.32 -10.06
C THR A 46 30.63 -15.38 -10.68
N ALA A 47 31.18 -16.22 -11.56
CA ALA A 47 30.44 -17.34 -12.13
C ALA A 47 30.05 -18.35 -11.03
N PRO A 48 28.86 -18.97 -11.13
CA PRO A 48 28.43 -19.96 -10.15
C PRO A 48 29.39 -21.16 -10.15
N SER A 49 29.89 -21.53 -8.98
CA SER A 49 30.71 -22.73 -8.82
C SER A 49 29.84 -23.99 -8.82
N ALA A 50 30.43 -25.16 -9.11
CA ALA A 50 29.74 -26.46 -9.07
C ALA A 50 29.11 -26.78 -7.70
N SER A 51 29.58 -26.15 -6.61
CA SER A 51 29.00 -26.24 -5.27
C SER A 51 27.81 -25.31 -5.03
N GLY A 52 27.39 -24.51 -6.03
CA GLY A 52 26.32 -23.52 -5.90
C GLY A 52 26.73 -22.25 -5.14
N GLU A 53 28.01 -22.12 -4.80
CA GLU A 53 28.58 -20.98 -4.08
C GLU A 53 29.04 -19.89 -5.07
N GLY A 54 28.76 -18.62 -4.76
CA GLY A 54 29.14 -17.46 -5.57
C GLY A 54 28.12 -16.98 -6.61
N GLY A 55 26.96 -17.64 -6.73
CA GLY A 55 25.86 -17.18 -7.57
C GLY A 55 24.87 -16.31 -6.80
N VAL A 56 24.38 -15.22 -7.43
CA VAL A 56 23.26 -14.45 -6.87
C VAL A 56 21.99 -15.28 -6.98
N SER A 57 21.29 -15.46 -5.86
CA SER A 57 20.04 -16.22 -5.81
C SER A 57 18.96 -15.52 -6.64
N VAL A 58 18.09 -16.29 -7.29
CA VAL A 58 16.99 -15.75 -8.12
C VAL A 58 16.11 -14.75 -7.37
N ILE A 59 15.94 -14.96 -6.05
CA ILE A 59 15.18 -14.05 -5.18
C ILE A 59 15.94 -12.76 -4.87
N ASP A 60 17.25 -12.85 -4.70
CA ASP A 60 18.11 -11.72 -4.37
C ASP A 60 18.29 -10.82 -5.59
N ALA A 61 18.51 -11.43 -6.77
CA ALA A 61 18.49 -10.73 -8.04
C ALA A 61 17.13 -10.11 -8.39
N ALA A 62 16.02 -10.64 -7.87
CA ALA A 62 14.69 -10.07 -8.13
C ALA A 62 14.36 -8.88 -7.22
N LEU A 63 14.93 -8.84 -6.01
CA LEU A 63 14.57 -7.88 -4.95
C LEU A 63 15.65 -6.83 -4.68
N ASN A 64 16.76 -6.82 -5.45
CA ASN A 64 17.87 -5.91 -5.22
C ASN A 64 17.42 -4.42 -5.33
N PRO A 65 17.41 -3.67 -4.21
CA PRO A 65 16.87 -2.31 -4.17
C PRO A 65 17.82 -1.25 -4.76
N GLU A 66 19.08 -1.59 -5.04
CA GLU A 66 20.05 -0.63 -5.63
C GLU A 66 19.80 -0.34 -7.12
N ASP A 67 18.94 -1.12 -7.77
CA ASP A 67 18.52 -0.87 -9.16
C ASP A 67 17.29 0.05 -9.27
N ASP A 68 16.66 0.42 -8.14
CA ASP A 68 15.47 1.30 -8.05
C ASP A 68 15.85 2.77 -7.77
N ASP A 69 17.07 3.20 -8.11
CA ASP A 69 17.39 4.63 -8.12
C ASP A 69 16.61 5.31 -9.26
N ASP A 70 15.40 5.72 -8.91
CA ASP A 70 14.37 6.43 -9.68
C ASP A 70 14.81 7.82 -10.16
N GLU A 71 15.98 7.96 -10.78
CA GLU A 71 16.27 9.11 -11.64
C GLU A 71 15.48 8.95 -12.94
N GLN A 72 14.14 9.05 -12.85
CA GLN A 72 13.14 9.25 -13.90
C GLN A 72 13.69 8.93 -15.30
N ASP A 73 14.07 7.67 -15.52
CA ASP A 73 14.77 7.30 -16.74
C ASP A 73 13.73 7.20 -17.84
N ASP A 74 13.74 8.17 -18.75
CA ASP A 74 12.95 8.18 -19.99
C ASP A 74 13.15 6.88 -20.82
N SER A 75 14.15 6.05 -20.49
CA SER A 75 14.39 4.73 -21.09
C SER A 75 13.39 3.65 -20.65
N THR A 76 12.44 3.95 -19.75
CA THR A 76 11.46 2.96 -19.25
C THR A 76 10.55 2.40 -20.37
N GLY A 77 10.57 2.98 -21.58
CA GLY A 77 9.80 2.53 -22.74
C GLY A 77 8.27 2.64 -22.55
N THR A 78 7.84 3.00 -21.35
CA THR A 78 6.47 3.21 -20.95
C THR A 78 6.21 4.70 -20.97
N TYR A 79 5.58 5.17 -22.04
CA TYR A 79 5.19 6.57 -22.15
C TYR A 79 4.00 6.84 -21.22
N THR A 80 4.22 7.65 -20.18
CA THR A 80 3.13 8.18 -19.37
C THR A 80 2.51 9.36 -20.11
N THR A 81 1.24 9.24 -20.48
CA THR A 81 0.54 10.32 -21.19
C THR A 81 0.35 11.51 -20.26
N VAL A 82 0.58 12.73 -20.77
CA VAL A 82 0.24 13.96 -20.06
C VAL A 82 -1.27 14.06 -19.78
N ASP A 83 -1.65 14.65 -18.65
CA ASP A 83 -3.06 14.76 -18.23
C ASP A 83 -3.89 15.62 -19.19
N GLN A 84 -3.32 16.71 -19.69
CA GLN A 84 -3.95 17.59 -20.66
C GLN A 84 -2.94 18.06 -21.71
N LEU A 85 -3.25 17.80 -22.99
CA LEU A 85 -2.40 18.19 -24.12
C LEU A 85 -2.45 19.68 -24.43
N SER A 86 -3.61 20.32 -24.25
CA SER A 86 -3.78 21.76 -24.47
C SER A 86 -5.02 22.30 -23.77
N ASN A 87 -5.02 23.59 -23.42
CA ASN A 87 -6.12 24.24 -22.70
C ASN A 87 -7.40 24.41 -23.54
N ASN A 88 -7.31 24.27 -24.87
CA ASN A 88 -8.45 24.38 -25.78
C ASN A 88 -9.07 23.01 -26.11
N MET A 89 -8.58 21.92 -25.50
CA MET A 89 -9.05 20.56 -25.74
C MET A 89 -9.86 20.07 -24.55
N LEU A 90 -11.06 19.56 -24.81
CA LEU A 90 -11.87 18.92 -23.79
C LEU A 90 -11.30 17.53 -23.48
N THR A 91 -10.75 17.34 -22.29
CA THR A 91 -10.27 16.04 -21.80
C THR A 91 -11.31 15.40 -20.88
N MET A 92 -11.40 14.06 -20.92
CA MET A 92 -12.23 13.30 -19.99
C MET A 92 -11.43 12.94 -18.74
N SER A 93 -12.12 12.72 -17.62
CA SER A 93 -11.46 12.30 -16.38
C SER A 93 -10.71 10.97 -16.55
N LEU A 94 -9.54 10.84 -15.92
CA LEU A 94 -8.76 9.59 -15.84
C LEU A 94 -9.49 8.44 -15.08
N VAL A 95 -10.56 8.79 -14.37
CA VAL A 95 -11.36 7.85 -13.59
C VAL A 95 -12.09 6.87 -14.51
N ALA A 96 -12.17 5.60 -14.08
CA ALA A 96 -12.91 4.56 -14.80
C ALA A 96 -14.33 5.02 -15.16
N ARG A 97 -14.72 4.81 -16.43
CA ARG A 97 -16.03 5.23 -16.95
C ARG A 97 -17.21 4.70 -16.13
N THR A 98 -17.03 3.55 -15.51
CA THR A 98 -17.99 2.92 -14.61
C THR A 98 -18.42 3.84 -13.47
N ARG A 99 -17.55 4.74 -12.96
CA ARG A 99 -17.92 5.61 -11.84
C ARG A 99 -19.06 6.58 -12.20
N TRP A 100 -18.96 7.31 -13.30
CA TRP A 100 -20.02 8.24 -13.70
C TRP A 100 -21.28 7.53 -14.22
N GLN A 101 -21.11 6.38 -14.89
CA GLN A 101 -22.23 5.52 -15.28
C GLN A 101 -22.98 4.96 -14.07
N THR A 102 -22.26 4.64 -12.99
CA THR A 102 -22.86 4.22 -11.71
C THR A 102 -23.55 5.37 -11.00
N LEU A 103 -22.96 6.57 -11.01
CA LEU A 103 -23.59 7.76 -10.43
C LEU A 103 -24.92 8.10 -11.11
N LEU A 104 -24.99 7.96 -12.44
CA LEU A 104 -26.22 8.18 -13.18
C LEU A 104 -27.32 7.16 -12.82
N ASN A 105 -26.94 5.90 -12.59
CA ASN A 105 -27.88 4.79 -12.38
C ASN A 105 -27.89 4.29 -10.92
N LEU A 106 -27.53 5.15 -9.97
CA LEU A 106 -27.24 4.75 -8.60
C LEU A 106 -28.45 4.06 -7.95
N ASP A 107 -29.64 4.58 -8.20
CA ASP A 107 -30.87 4.09 -7.58
C ASP A 107 -31.27 2.71 -8.11
N VAL A 108 -31.15 2.48 -9.42
CA VAL A 108 -31.39 1.17 -10.05
C VAL A 108 -30.37 0.15 -9.54
N ILE A 109 -29.10 0.55 -9.42
CA ILE A 109 -28.03 -0.31 -8.93
C ILE A 109 -28.26 -0.65 -7.45
N LYS A 110 -28.66 0.32 -6.62
CA LYS A 110 -29.02 0.09 -5.21
C LYS A 110 -30.20 -0.87 -5.10
N GLN A 111 -31.26 -0.68 -5.88
CA GLN A 111 -32.43 -1.55 -5.86
C GLN A 111 -32.09 -2.99 -6.26
N ARG A 112 -31.26 -3.19 -7.28
CA ARG A 112 -30.78 -4.51 -7.69
C ARG A 112 -29.86 -5.16 -6.66
N ASN A 113 -29.00 -4.37 -6.02
CA ASN A 113 -28.03 -4.86 -5.03
C ASN A 113 -28.66 -5.07 -3.64
N LYS A 114 -29.90 -4.63 -3.40
CA LYS A 114 -30.60 -4.94 -2.15
C LYS A 114 -30.72 -6.46 -2.00
N PRO A 115 -30.33 -7.02 -0.84
CA PRO A 115 -30.51 -8.44 -0.59
C PRO A 115 -32.00 -8.80 -0.61
N LYS A 116 -32.33 -9.98 -1.16
CA LYS A 116 -33.73 -10.45 -1.29
C LYS A 116 -34.38 -10.75 0.06
N GLU A 117 -33.59 -11.16 1.05
CA GLU A 117 -34.01 -11.28 2.44
C GLU A 117 -33.44 -10.07 3.20
N ALA A 118 -34.31 -9.27 3.80
CA ALA A 118 -33.88 -8.16 4.64
C ALA A 118 -33.08 -8.73 5.83
N PRO A 119 -31.90 -8.17 6.16
CA PRO A 119 -31.19 -8.56 7.37
C PRO A 119 -32.12 -8.44 8.56
N LYS A 120 -32.25 -9.51 9.36
CA LYS A 120 -33.07 -9.51 10.58
C LYS A 120 -32.48 -8.49 11.55
N ALA A 121 -33.08 -7.31 11.60
CA ALA A 121 -32.67 -6.27 12.52
C ALA A 121 -32.90 -6.78 13.96
N PRO A 122 -31.91 -6.68 14.85
CA PRO A 122 -32.11 -7.04 16.26
C PRO A 122 -33.08 -6.05 16.93
N GLU A 123 -33.95 -6.55 17.81
CA GLU A 123 -34.96 -5.79 18.57
C GLU A 123 -34.36 -4.69 19.47
N THR A 124 -33.05 -4.70 19.72
CA THR A 124 -32.34 -3.65 20.46
C THR A 124 -31.06 -3.29 19.72
N SER A 125 -31.19 -2.59 18.60
CA SER A 125 -30.02 -1.98 17.95
C SER A 125 -29.63 -0.70 18.70
N PRO A 126 -28.36 -0.50 19.04
CA PRO A 126 -27.90 0.79 19.52
C PRO A 126 -28.22 1.86 18.48
N PHE A 127 -28.71 3.02 18.93
CA PHE A 127 -29.05 4.16 18.06
C PHE A 127 -27.82 4.65 17.28
N PHE A 128 -26.64 4.56 17.88
CA PHE A 128 -25.37 4.83 17.22
C PHE A 128 -24.73 3.52 16.78
N LEU A 129 -24.75 3.25 15.48
CA LEU A 129 -23.86 2.24 14.91
C LEU A 129 -22.42 2.69 15.17
N SER A 130 -21.59 1.79 15.71
CA SER A 130 -20.17 2.08 15.88
C SER A 130 -19.56 2.41 14.52
N PRO A 131 -18.66 3.40 14.43
CA PRO A 131 -17.93 3.65 13.20
C PRO A 131 -17.25 2.33 12.78
N LEU A 132 -17.37 1.99 11.50
CA LEU A 132 -16.68 0.82 10.94
C LEU A 132 -15.18 1.09 11.13
N CYS A 133 -14.56 0.31 12.02
CA CYS A 133 -13.23 0.52 12.63
C CYS A 133 -13.27 1.40 13.90
N VAL A 134 -13.42 0.78 15.09
CA VAL A 134 -12.36 0.56 16.09
C VAL A 134 -12.84 -0.55 17.05
N LYS A 135 -12.02 -1.58 17.30
CA LYS A 135 -12.26 -2.55 18.38
C LYS A 135 -12.26 -1.76 19.69
N SER A 136 -13.36 -1.78 20.43
CA SER A 136 -13.57 -0.98 21.64
C SER A 136 -12.46 -1.22 22.68
N VAL A 137 -11.65 -0.19 22.94
CA VAL A 137 -10.93 -0.06 24.21
C VAL A 137 -11.88 0.62 25.19
N PRO A 138 -12.25 -0.01 26.33
CA PRO A 138 -13.14 0.62 27.29
C PRO A 138 -12.43 1.80 27.95
N PHE A 139 -12.95 3.01 27.74
CA PHE A 139 -12.60 4.19 28.52
C PHE A 139 -13.23 4.05 29.91
N ALA A 140 -12.45 3.57 30.87
CA ALA A 140 -12.79 3.64 32.28
C ALA A 140 -12.29 4.99 32.84
N PRO A 141 -13.17 5.89 33.32
CA PRO A 141 -12.71 6.96 34.19
C PRO A 141 -12.41 6.35 35.55
N ALA A 142 -11.16 6.46 35.99
CA ALA A 142 -10.74 6.05 37.32
C ALA A 142 -11.50 6.88 38.36
N ALA A 143 -12.51 6.28 38.99
CA ALA A 143 -13.05 6.76 40.25
C ALA A 143 -11.97 6.60 41.32
N LYS A 144 -11.47 7.72 41.84
CA LYS A 144 -10.70 7.75 43.08
C LYS A 144 -11.67 8.13 44.19
N ASP A 145 -11.91 7.17 45.08
CA ASP A 145 -12.53 7.39 46.38
C ASP A 145 -11.75 8.45 47.17
N ILE A 146 -12.42 9.52 47.59
CA ILE A 146 -12.06 10.26 48.79
C ILE A 146 -13.32 10.35 49.64
N THR A 147 -13.30 9.56 50.70
CA THR A 147 -14.28 9.50 51.77
C THR A 147 -14.06 10.62 52.78
N ASN A 148 -15.19 11.03 53.37
CA ASN A 148 -15.39 11.61 54.70
C ASN A 148 -15.37 13.14 54.90
N GLY A 149 -16.58 13.67 55.11
CA GLY A 149 -16.94 14.63 56.17
C GLY A 149 -16.47 16.09 55.97
N THR A 150 -17.25 17.14 56.16
CA THR A 150 -18.42 17.33 57.04
C THR A 150 -19.01 18.71 56.70
N ASN A 151 -20.35 18.79 56.62
CA ASN A 151 -21.26 19.94 56.81
C ASN A 151 -21.06 21.28 56.07
N SER A 152 -22.11 21.74 55.36
CA SER A 152 -22.90 22.90 55.82
C SER A 152 -24.17 23.11 54.97
N THR A 153 -25.31 22.69 55.49
CA THR A 153 -26.59 23.37 55.28
C THR A 153 -26.87 24.14 56.56
N GLN A 154 -26.87 25.46 56.50
CA GLN A 154 -27.34 26.31 57.61
C GLN A 154 -28.84 26.53 57.46
N PRO A 155 -29.58 26.59 58.58
CA PRO A 155 -30.31 27.83 58.81
C PRO A 155 -30.27 28.32 60.26
N THR A 156 -30.56 29.62 60.39
CA THR A 156 -31.23 30.34 61.51
C THR A 156 -30.37 31.30 62.34
N GLU A 157 -30.78 32.57 62.24
CA GLU A 157 -30.74 33.71 63.17
C GLU A 157 -29.45 34.19 63.85
N GLY A 158 -29.25 35.52 63.80
CA GLY A 158 -28.30 36.23 64.65
C GLY A 158 -27.93 37.60 64.09
N GLN A 159 -28.59 38.64 64.61
CA GLN A 159 -28.30 40.04 64.38
C GLN A 159 -26.83 40.42 64.70
N SER A 160 -26.40 41.55 64.13
CA SER A 160 -25.60 42.61 64.80
C SER A 160 -24.12 42.79 64.41
N LEU A 161 -23.89 43.88 63.66
CA LEU A 161 -22.94 44.99 63.89
C LEU A 161 -21.41 44.85 63.73
N LYS A 162 -20.89 45.90 63.05
CA LYS A 162 -19.52 46.51 63.02
C LYS A 162 -18.47 45.81 62.17
N ALA A 163 -17.95 46.42 61.10
CA ALA A 163 -17.14 47.64 61.00
C ALA A 163 -15.76 47.48 61.64
N GLU A 164 -14.74 47.26 60.81
CA GLU A 164 -13.63 48.19 60.54
C GLU A 164 -12.91 47.77 59.25
#